data_AF-A0A4S5CMF4-F1
#
_entry.id   AF-A0A4S5CMF4-F1
#
_cell.length_a   1.000
_cell.length_b   1.000
_cell.length_c   1.000
_cell.angle_alpha   90.00
_cell.angle_beta   90.00
_cell.angle_gamma   90.00
#
_symmetry.space_group_name_H-M   'P 1'
#
loop_
_entity.id
_entity.type
_entity.pdbx_description
1 polymer ?
#
loop_
_entity_poly.entity_id
_entity_poly.type
_entity_poly.pdbx_seq_one_letter_code
_entity_poly.pdbx_strand_id
1 'polypeptide(L)' 'MTNRELIGMTQNLDNWVPMSQLPNIYKQFGYSTLKTLFWKRAERPGLERCSRLVGKRLYVNVPLFGLWLAGQLPEQQ' A
#
# COMPACT_ATOMS: atom_id res chain seq x y z
N MET A 1 -2.34 -15.15 8.24
CA MET A 1 -1.71 -13.98 8.87
C MET A 1 -2.62 -13.47 9.97
N THR A 2 -2.09 -13.14 11.14
CA THR A 2 -2.86 -12.66 12.29
C THR A 2 -3.03 -11.14 12.22
N ASN A 3 -4.12 -10.62 12.81
CA ASN A 3 -4.35 -9.17 12.87
C ASN A 3 -3.22 -8.42 13.59
N ARG A 4 -2.56 -9.07 14.55
CA ARG A 4 -1.41 -8.50 15.30
C ARG A 4 -0.21 -8.23 14.39
N GLU A 5 0.07 -9.13 13.45
CA GLU A 5 1.17 -8.95 12.48
C GLU A 5 0.88 -7.77 11.55
N LEU A 6 -0.35 -7.65 11.05
CA LEU A 6 -0.78 -6.52 10.21
C LEU A 6 -0.67 -5.18 10.96
N ILE A 7 -1.07 -5.13 12.22
CA ILE A 7 -0.90 -3.95 13.07
C ILE A 7 0.58 -3.60 13.22
N GLY A 8 1.45 -4.59 13.48
CA GLY A 8 2.90 -4.36 13.59
C GLY A 8 3.50 -3.78 12.32
N MET A 9 3.14 -4.31 11.14
CA MET A 9 3.58 -3.76 9.85
C MET A 9 3.07 -2.33 9.62
N THR A 10 1.83 -2.05 10.05
CA THR A 10 1.20 -0.73 9.92
C THR A 10 1.87 0.32 10.82
N GLN A 11 2.21 -0.06 12.05
CA GLN A 11 2.83 0.84 13.04
C GLN A 11 4.29 1.16 12.73
N ASN A 12 5.00 0.27 12.04
CA ASN A 12 6.38 0.52 11.64
C ASN A 12 6.43 1.60 10.54
N LEU A 13 6.94 2.79 10.88
CA LEU A 13 7.05 3.93 9.98
C LEU A 13 8.00 3.70 8.81
N ASP A 14 9.01 2.85 8.95
CA ASP A 14 9.97 2.52 7.89
C ASP A 14 9.31 1.80 6.70
N ASN A 15 8.15 1.19 6.93
CA ASN A 15 7.37 0.54 5.87
C ASN A 15 6.63 1.54 4.97
N TRP A 16 6.52 2.80 5.37
CA TRP A 16 5.70 3.81 4.68
C TRP A 16 6.52 4.64 3.72
N VAL A 17 6.34 4.36 2.43
CA VAL A 17 7.05 5.05 1.36
C VAL A 17 6.08 5.94 0.58
N PRO A 18 6.45 7.17 0.22
CA PRO A 18 5.67 7.95 -0.73
C PRO A 18 5.39 7.20 -2.03
N MET A 19 4.14 7.21 -2.50
CA MET A 19 3.77 6.53 -3.76
C MET A 19 4.64 6.98 -4.93
N SER A 20 5.01 8.27 -4.98
CA SER A 20 5.89 8.83 -6.01
C SER A 20 7.32 8.27 -6.01
N GLN A 21 7.77 7.67 -4.91
CA GLN A 21 9.09 7.04 -4.80
C GLN A 21 9.06 5.55 -5.13
N LEU A 22 7.89 4.89 -5.12
CA LEU A 22 7.78 3.46 -5.43
C LEU A 22 8.40 3.08 -6.79
N PRO A 23 8.22 3.82 -7.90
CA PRO A 23 8.89 3.50 -9.18
C PRO A 23 10.41 3.60 -9.13
N ASN A 24 10.97 4.30 -8.13
CA ASN A 24 12.42 4.36 -7.95
C ASN A 24 12.96 3.11 -7.26
N ILE A 25 12.17 2.52 -6.36
CA ILE A 25 12.53 1.33 -5.58
C ILE A 25 12.16 0.04 -6.33
N TYR A 26 10.97 0.00 -6.94
CA TYR A 26 10.36 -1.16 -7.58
C TYR A 26 10.08 -0.87 -9.06
N LYS A 27 11.07 -1.17 -9.91
CA LYS A 27 11.08 -0.80 -11.34
C LYS A 27 10.02 -1.50 -12.19
N GLN A 28 9.41 -2.57 -11.69
CA GLN A 28 8.27 -3.23 -12.32
C GLN A 28 7.00 -2.37 -12.33
N PHE A 29 6.93 -1.31 -11.52
CA PHE A 29 5.78 -0.43 -11.46
C PHE A 29 6.05 0.94 -12.08
N GLY A 30 5.20 1.35 -13.02
CA GLY A 30 5.18 2.70 -13.56
C GLY A 30 4.42 3.68 -12.65
N TYR A 31 4.86 4.94 -12.63
CA TYR A 31 4.20 5.99 -11.83
C TYR A 31 2.73 6.19 -12.21
N SER A 32 2.41 6.24 -13.50
CA SER A 32 1.04 6.41 -14.00
C SER A 32 0.15 5.25 -13.57
N THR A 33 0.64 4.02 -13.64
CA THR A 33 -0.07 2.81 -13.19
C THR A 33 -0.38 2.87 -11.70
N LEU A 34 0.62 3.18 -10.86
CA LEU A 34 0.42 3.32 -9.42
C LEU A 34 -0.53 4.47 -9.09
N LYS A 35 -0.41 5.63 -9.76
CA LYS A 35 -1.30 6.76 -9.57
C LYS A 35 -2.75 6.38 -9.85
N THR A 36 -3.02 5.70 -10.96
CA THR A 36 -4.38 5.22 -11.30
C THR A 36 -4.87 4.19 -10.29
N LEU A 37 -4.02 3.25 -9.88
CA LEU A 37 -4.35 2.22 -8.89
C LEU A 37 -4.79 2.83 -7.56
N PHE A 38 -3.98 3.74 -7.02
CA PHE A 38 -4.23 4.38 -5.73
C PHE A 38 -5.26 5.52 -5.79
N TRP A 39 -5.61 6.00 -6.98
CA TRP A 39 -6.76 6.90 -7.15
C TRP A 39 -8.07 6.18 -6.81
N LYS A 40 -8.18 4.91 -7.20
CA LYS A 40 -9.36 4.06 -6.94
C LYS A 40 -9.27 3.26 -5.64
N ARG A 41 -8.37 3.61 -4.72
CA ARG A 41 -8.14 2.86 -3.48
C ARG A 41 -9.39 2.72 -2.60
N ALA A 42 -10.28 3.72 -2.61
CA ALA A 42 -11.52 3.69 -1.83
C ALA A 42 -12.51 2.62 -2.34
N GLU A 43 -12.42 2.24 -3.62
CA GLU A 43 -13.22 1.18 -4.22
C GLU A 43 -12.68 -0.22 -3.88
N ARG A 44 -11.49 -0.30 -3.26
CA ARG A 44 -10.74 -1.54 -3.03
C ARG A 44 -10.26 -1.59 -1.57
N PRO A 45 -11.02 -2.17 -0.64
CA PRO A 45 -10.73 -2.11 0.81
C PRO A 45 -9.28 -2.46 1.19
N GLY A 46 -8.68 -3.48 0.56
CA GLY A 46 -7.29 -3.85 0.79
C GLY A 46 -6.26 -2.78 0.37
N LEU A 47 -6.53 -2.01 -0.69
CA LEU A 47 -5.66 -0.90 -1.13
C LEU A 47 -5.75 0.32 -0.20
N GLU A 48 -6.94 0.59 0.34
CA GLU A 48 -7.10 1.63 1.37
C GLU A 48 -6.32 1.27 2.63
N ARG A 49 -6.30 -0.01 3.05
CA ARG A 49 -5.47 -0.47 4.17
C ARG A 49 -3.98 -0.26 3.93
N CYS A 50 -3.52 -0.47 2.70
CA CYS A 50 -2.10 -0.32 2.33
C CYS A 50 -1.64 1.12 2.21
N SER A 51 -2.53 2.12 2.23
CA SER A 51 -2.17 3.49 1.88
C SER A 51 -2.79 4.54 2.79
N ARG A 52 -2.13 5.69 2.92
CA ARG A 52 -2.62 6.79 3.73
C ARG A 52 -2.26 8.13 3.10
N LEU A 53 -3.24 9.03 3.03
CA LEU A 53 -3.00 10.41 2.63
C LEU A 53 -2.57 11.21 3.86
N VAL A 54 -1.39 11.85 3.78
CA VAL A 54 -0.87 12.75 4.82
C VAL A 54 -0.62 14.11 4.16
N GLY A 55 -1.45 15.10 4.49
CA GLY A 55 -1.53 16.36 3.76
C GLY A 55 -1.92 16.13 2.30
N LYS A 56 -1.02 16.49 1.37
CA LYS A 56 -1.22 16.30 -0.08
C LYS A 56 -0.47 15.08 -0.65
N ARG A 57 0.20 14.30 0.19
CA ARG A 57 1.08 13.20 -0.24
C ARG A 57 0.51 11.85 0.17
N LEU A 58 0.44 10.93 -0.78
CA LEU A 58 0.03 9.56 -0.52
C LEU A 58 1.24 8.71 -0.16
N TYR A 59 1.14 8.02 0.97
CA TYR A 59 2.09 7.04 1.44
C TYR A 59 1.51 5.64 1.28
N VAL A 60 2.38 4.67 1.02
CA VAL A 60 2.05 3.27 0.83
C VAL A 60 2.90 2.46 1.79
N ASN A 61 2.25 1.63 2.60
CA ASN A 61 2.89 0.63 3.40
C ASN A 61 3.30 -0.53 2.49
N VAL A 62 4.60 -0.67 2.26
CA VAL A 62 5.14 -1.56 1.22
C VAL A 62 4.87 -3.04 1.50
N PRO A 63 5.10 -3.58 2.72
CA PRO A 63 4.75 -4.97 3.03
C PRO A 63 3.26 -5.27 2.83
N LEU A 64 2.38 -4.38 3.30
CA LEU A 64 0.94 -4.55 3.12
C LEU A 64 0.55 -4.50 1.63
N PHE A 65 1.16 -3.62 0.84
CA PHE A 65 0.94 -3.56 -0.60
C PHE A 65 1.39 -4.86 -1.29
N GLY A 66 2.50 -5.47 -0.85
CA GLY A 66 2.93 -6.79 -1.30
C GLY A 66 1.91 -7.89 -0.98
N LEU A 67 1.36 -7.89 0.24
CA LEU A 67 0.29 -8.81 0.63
C LEU A 67 -0.98 -8.59 -0.20
N TRP A 68 -1.31 -7.35 -0.53
CA TRP A 68 -2.45 -7.03 -1.38
C TRP A 68 -2.27 -7.60 -2.79
N LEU A 69 -1.08 -7.44 -3.38
CA LEU A 69 -0.73 -8.02 -4.68
C LEU A 69 -0.82 -9.55 -4.67
N ALA A 70 -0.47 -10.18 -3.55
CA ALA A 70 -0.55 -11.63 -3.37
C ALA A 70 -1.96 -12.14 -3.00
N GLY A 71 -2.95 -11.25 -2.84
CA GLY A 71 -4.30 -11.62 -2.41
C GLY A 71 -4.37 -12.16 -0.98
N GLN A 72 -3.45 -11.74 -0.10
CA GLN A 72 -3.28 -12.30 1.26
C GLN A 72 -3.83 -11.39 2.36
N LEU A 73 -4.41 -10.25 2.02
CA LEU A 73 -5.08 -9.41 3.02
C LEU A 73 -6.43 -10.01 3.41
N PRO A 74 -6.89 -9.84 4.66
CA PRO A 74 -8.19 -10.33 5.10
C PRO A 74 -9.37 -9.86 4.23
N GLU A 75 -9.28 -8.67 3.64
CA GLU A 75 -10.32 -8.12 2.75
C GLU A 75 -10.40 -8.76 1.36
N GLN A 76 -9.48 -9.68 1.02
CA GLN A 76 -9.40 -10.36 -0.27
C GLN A 76 -9.73 -11.86 -0.19
N GLN A 77 -10.08 -12.35 1.01
CA GLN A 77 -10.58 -13.70 1.26
C GLN A 77 -12.11 -13.68 1.37
#